data_AF-A0A8T5LXA6-F1
#
_entry.id   AF-A0A8T5LXA6-F1
#
_cell.length_a   1.000
_cell.length_b   1.000
_cell.length_c   1.000
_cell.angle_alpha   90.00
_cell.angle_beta   90.00
_cell.angle_gamma   90.00
#
_symmetry.space_group_name_H-M   'P 1'
#
loop_
_entity.id
_entity.type
_entity.pdbx_description
1 polymer ?
#
loop_
_entity_poly.entity_id
_entity_poly.type
_entity_poly.pdbx_seq_one_letter_code
_entity_poly.pdbx_strand_id
1 'polypeptide(L)'
;MVVEQLFVNGLIAGAIYALVAVGFSLIYSTCKFIHFAHGAVVATAAYFLYFLFSVLGFEFWISVILAIVFAGFVGWLLNKSVYTPLRNRKASSVILLVASLGLLILIES
;
A
#
# COMPACT_ATOMS: atom_id res chain seq x y z
N MET A 1 13.00 -25.63 22.08
CA MET A 1 12.78 -25.98 20.67
C MET A 1 11.45 -25.46 20.10
N VAL A 2 10.27 -26.05 20.35
CA VAL A 2 9.03 -25.58 19.70
C VAL A 2 8.52 -24.25 20.26
N VAL A 3 8.57 -24.06 21.58
CA VAL A 3 8.07 -22.83 22.24
C VAL A 3 8.87 -21.59 21.82
N GLU A 4 10.21 -21.70 21.74
CA GLU A 4 11.08 -20.61 21.28
C GLU A 4 10.79 -20.22 19.82
N GLN A 5 10.57 -21.22 18.95
CA GLN A 5 10.19 -20.96 17.55
C GLN A 5 8.83 -20.26 17.45
N LEU A 6 7.82 -20.70 18.22
CA LEU A 6 6.51 -20.04 18.24
C LEU A 6 6.62 -18.60 18.74
N PHE A 7 7.47 -18.34 19.73
CA PHE A 7 7.69 -17.00 20.25
C PHE A 7 8.29 -16.08 19.19
N VAL A 8 9.36 -16.53 18.51
CA VAL A 8 10.00 -15.76 17.44
C VAL A 8 9.04 -15.54 16.26
N ASN A 9 8.32 -16.58 15.82
CA ASN A 9 7.35 -16.47 14.75
C ASN A 9 6.19 -15.52 15.11
N GLY A 10 5.72 -15.56 16.35
CA GLY A 10 4.70 -14.64 16.86
C GLY A 10 5.19 -13.19 16.84
N LEU A 11 6.46 -12.95 17.20
CA LEU A 11 7.07 -11.63 17.15
C LEU A 11 7.24 -11.13 15.71
N ILE A 12 7.68 -11.99 14.78
CA ILE A 12 7.77 -11.66 13.35
C ILE A 12 6.40 -11.30 12.78
N ALA A 13 5.39 -12.14 13.00
CA ALA A 13 4.03 -11.89 12.52
C ALA A 13 3.44 -10.62 13.13
N GLY A 14 3.62 -10.42 14.44
CA GLY A 14 3.20 -9.21 15.14
C GLY A 14 3.85 -7.95 14.60
N ALA A 15 5.16 -7.99 14.30
CA ALA A 15 5.89 -6.88 13.71
C ALA A 15 5.37 -6.53 12.31
N ILE A 16 5.05 -7.54 11.48
CA ILE A 16 4.45 -7.32 10.15
C ILE A 16 3.08 -6.65 10.28
N TYR A 17 2.21 -7.15 11.15
CA TYR A 17 0.88 -6.54 11.37
C TYR A 17 0.98 -5.12 11.96
N ALA A 18 1.92 -4.90 12.89
CA ALA A 18 2.18 -3.58 13.44
C ALA A 18 2.64 -2.59 12.36
N LEU A 19 3.53 -3.01 11.46
CA LEU A 19 4.01 -2.19 10.35
C LEU A 19 2.86 -1.80 9.40
N VAL A 20 2.00 -2.76 9.05
CA VAL A 20 0.81 -2.51 8.21
C VAL A 20 -0.15 -1.54 8.90
N ALA A 21 -0.42 -1.74 10.19
CA ALA A 21 -1.29 -0.86 10.98
C ALA A 21 -0.74 0.57 11.06
N VAL A 22 0.58 0.73 11.26
CA VAL A 22 1.25 2.04 11.27
C VAL A 22 1.13 2.73 9.92
N GLY A 23 1.34 2.00 8.80
CA GLY A 23 1.18 2.54 7.45
C GLY A 23 -0.24 3.04 7.19
N PHE A 24 -1.25 2.24 7.53
CA PHE A 24 -2.65 2.62 7.39
C PHE A 24 -3.01 3.84 8.27
N SER A 25 -2.54 3.86 9.53
CA SER A 25 -2.73 4.97 10.45
C SER A 25 -2.11 6.27 9.93
N LEU A 26 -0.93 6.21 9.31
CA LEU A 26 -0.27 7.37 8.71
C LEU A 26 -1.10 7.98 7.56
N ILE A 27 -1.65 7.14 6.70
CA ILE A 27 -2.54 7.59 5.61
C ILE A 27 -3.80 8.22 6.19
N TYR A 28 -4.43 7.57 7.16
CA TYR A 28 -5.64 8.12 7.78
C TYR A 28 -5.37 9.45 8.52
N SER A 29 -4.23 9.54 9.23
CA SER A 29 -3.84 10.73 9.98
C SER A 29 -3.67 11.95 9.08
N THR A 30 -3.08 11.75 7.90
CA THR A 30 -2.84 12.80 6.90
C THR A 30 -4.09 13.12 6.07
N CYS A 31 -4.84 12.11 5.66
CA CYS A 31 -5.94 12.27 4.71
C CYS A 31 -7.32 12.48 5.36
N LYS A 32 -7.51 12.05 6.61
CA LYS A 32 -8.78 12.06 7.35
C LYS A 32 -9.95 11.34 6.66
N PHE A 33 -9.64 10.31 5.87
CA PHE A 33 -10.63 9.37 5.30
C PHE A 33 -10.01 7.97 5.14
N ILE A 34 -10.86 6.94 5.03
CA ILE A 34 -10.42 5.55 4.84
C ILE A 34 -10.06 5.31 3.37
N HIS A 35 -8.79 4.98 3.12
CA HIS A 35 -8.27 4.71 1.78
C HIS A 35 -8.31 3.20 1.47
N PHE A 36 -9.45 2.71 1.00
CA PHE A 36 -9.66 1.29 0.63
C PHE A 36 -8.70 0.76 -0.44
N ALA A 37 -8.25 1.61 -1.37
CA ALA A 37 -7.31 1.21 -2.42
C ALA A 37 -5.88 0.95 -1.90
N HIS A 38 -5.63 1.10 -0.59
CA HIS A 38 -4.30 0.90 -0.03
C HIS A 38 -3.81 -0.54 -0.23
N GLY A 39 -4.70 -1.53 0.00
CA GLY A 39 -4.40 -2.94 -0.22
C GLY A 39 -4.03 -3.24 -1.68
N ALA A 40 -4.79 -2.70 -2.63
CA ALA A 40 -4.49 -2.86 -4.05
C ALA A 40 -3.15 -2.22 -4.44
N VAL A 41 -2.81 -1.03 -3.94
CA VAL A 41 -1.48 -0.43 -4.20
C VAL A 41 -0.35 -1.31 -3.67
N VAL A 42 -0.51 -1.89 -2.48
CA VAL A 42 0.47 -2.83 -1.91
C VAL A 42 0.58 -4.10 -2.77
N ALA A 43 -0.54 -4.65 -3.23
CA ALA A 43 -0.56 -5.82 -4.11
C ALA A 43 0.14 -5.52 -5.45
N THR A 44 -0.16 -4.39 -6.10
CA THR A 44 0.50 -3.99 -7.35
C THR A 44 2.01 -3.84 -7.16
N ALA A 45 2.46 -3.26 -6.05
CA ALA A 45 3.88 -3.16 -5.74
C ALA A 45 4.55 -4.53 -5.51
N ALA A 46 3.85 -5.47 -4.87
CA ALA A 46 4.34 -6.84 -4.70
C ALA A 46 4.46 -7.58 -6.05
N TYR A 47 3.50 -7.42 -6.94
CA TYR A 47 3.60 -7.96 -8.31
C TYR A 47 4.73 -7.31 -9.11
N PHE A 48 4.96 -6.01 -8.93
CA PHE A 48 6.09 -5.32 -9.56
C PHE A 48 7.44 -5.83 -9.04
N LEU A 49 7.55 -6.10 -7.73
CA LEU A 49 8.73 -6.76 -7.15
C LEU A 49 8.94 -8.14 -7.78
N TYR A 50 7.89 -8.95 -7.85
CA TYR A 50 7.94 -10.28 -8.47
C TYR A 50 8.40 -10.19 -9.93
N PHE A 51 7.89 -9.23 -10.70
CA PHE A 51 8.28 -9.01 -12.08
C PHE A 51 9.77 -8.66 -12.20
N LEU A 52 10.29 -7.74 -11.37
CA LEU A 52 11.70 -7.37 -11.37
C LEU A 52 12.61 -8.56 -11.01
N PHE A 53 12.26 -9.28 -9.93
CA PHE A 53 13.10 -10.35 -9.41
C PHE A 53 13.01 -11.63 -10.26
N SER A 54 11.80 -12.12 -10.53
CA SER A 54 11.58 -13.42 -11.16
C SER A 54 11.54 -13.39 -12.69
N VAL A 55 11.12 -12.28 -13.29
CA VAL A 55 11.00 -12.19 -14.77
C VAL A 55 12.22 -11.47 -15.37
N LEU A 56 12.63 -10.34 -14.79
CA LEU A 56 13.79 -9.58 -15.27
C LEU A 56 15.13 -10.04 -14.67
N GLY A 57 15.10 -10.86 -13.62
CA GLY A 57 16.29 -11.43 -13.00
C GLY A 57 17.13 -10.43 -12.20
N PHE A 58 16.53 -9.33 -11.73
CA PHE A 58 17.25 -8.36 -10.89
C PHE A 58 17.54 -8.96 -9.51
N GLU A 59 18.58 -8.45 -8.83
CA GLU A 59 18.84 -8.86 -7.45
C GLU A 59 17.67 -8.52 -6.53
N PHE A 60 17.45 -9.36 -5.51
CA PHE A 60 16.32 -9.23 -4.59
C PHE A 60 16.27 -7.86 -3.91
N TRP A 61 17.40 -7.39 -3.36
CA TRP A 61 17.46 -6.11 -2.64
C TRP A 61 17.20 -4.90 -3.56
N ILE A 62 17.71 -4.96 -4.79
CA ILE A 62 17.45 -3.92 -5.81
C ILE A 62 15.96 -3.91 -6.17
N SER A 63 15.37 -5.09 -6.36
CA SER A 63 13.95 -5.25 -6.66
C SER A 63 13.06 -4.72 -5.54
N VAL A 64 13.42 -4.95 -4.26
CA VAL A 64 12.72 -4.40 -3.09
C VAL A 64 12.73 -2.87 -3.10
N ILE A 65 13.90 -2.25 -3.31
CA ILE A 65 14.01 -0.78 -3.33
C ILE A 65 13.18 -0.19 -4.46
N LEU A 66 13.27 -0.76 -5.67
CA LEU A 66 12.48 -0.31 -6.82
C LEU A 66 10.98 -0.49 -6.59
N ALA A 67 10.55 -1.58 -5.94
CA ALA A 67 9.15 -1.80 -5.60
C ALA A 67 8.63 -0.80 -4.56
N ILE A 68 9.43 -0.43 -3.56
CA ILE A 68 9.08 0.62 -2.59
C ILE A 68 8.91 1.98 -3.30
N VAL A 69 9.85 2.33 -4.17
CA VAL A 69 9.78 3.57 -4.97
C VAL A 69 8.54 3.56 -5.87
N PHE A 70 8.27 2.44 -6.52
CA PHE A 70 7.09 2.25 -7.36
C PHE A 70 5.78 2.39 -6.56
N ALA A 71 5.67 1.77 -5.39
CA ALA A 71 4.51 1.92 -4.51
C ALA A 71 4.27 3.40 -4.13
N GLY A 72 5.35 4.11 -3.79
CA GLY A 72 5.29 5.54 -3.50
C GLY A 72 4.86 6.37 -4.71
N PHE A 73 5.35 6.03 -5.90
CA PHE A 73 4.97 6.68 -7.15
C PHE A 73 3.49 6.46 -7.49
N VAL A 74 2.98 5.24 -7.37
CA VAL A 74 1.57 4.92 -7.57
C VAL A 74 0.70 5.69 -6.57
N GLY A 75 1.07 5.68 -5.28
CA GLY A 75 0.35 6.44 -4.25
C GLY A 75 0.32 7.95 -4.53
N TRP A 76 1.45 8.51 -4.97
CA TRP A 76 1.52 9.91 -5.41
C TRP A 76 0.62 10.17 -6.62
N LEU A 77 0.62 9.28 -7.61
CA LEU A 77 -0.20 9.40 -8.82
C LEU A 77 -1.69 9.39 -8.48
N LEU A 78 -2.15 8.47 -7.62
CA LEU A 78 -3.54 8.43 -7.15
C LEU A 78 -3.91 9.72 -6.40
N ASN A 79 -3.03 10.20 -5.52
CA ASN A 79 -3.24 11.45 -4.81
C ASN A 79 -3.32 12.66 -5.74
N LYS A 80 -2.44 12.74 -6.74
CA LYS A 80 -2.41 13.86 -7.68
C LYS A 80 -3.60 13.83 -8.65
N SER A 81 -3.94 12.66 -9.18
CA SER A 81 -4.93 12.53 -10.25
C SER A 81 -6.37 12.46 -9.75
N VAL A 82 -6.61 11.91 -8.56
CA VAL A 82 -7.98 11.69 -8.05
C VAL A 82 -8.23 12.51 -6.78
N TYR A 83 -7.43 12.32 -5.74
CA TYR A 83 -7.76 12.91 -4.43
C TYR A 83 -7.54 14.43 -4.39
N THR A 84 -6.50 14.96 -5.04
CA THR A 84 -6.22 16.40 -5.05
C THR A 84 -7.31 17.18 -5.79
N PRO A 85 -7.74 16.80 -7.01
CA PRO A 85 -8.86 17.45 -7.69
C PRO A 85 -10.17 17.41 -6.90
N LEU A 86 -10.48 16.27 -6.25
CA LEU A 86 -11.69 16.15 -5.42
C LEU A 86 -11.63 17.07 -4.19
N ARG A 87 -10.47 17.13 -3.53
CA ARG A 87 -10.25 18.07 -2.40
C ARG A 87 -10.36 19.52 -2.82
N ASN A 88 -9.82 19.88 -3.99
CA ASN A 88 -9.93 21.24 -4.53
C ASN A 88 -11.39 21.63 -4.82
N ARG A 89 -12.25 20.65 -5.10
CA ARG A 89 -13.71 20.83 -5.26
C ARG A 89 -14.49 20.74 -3.94
N LYS A 90 -13.80 20.74 -2.79
CA LYS A 90 -14.38 20.64 -1.44
C LYS A 90 -15.21 19.36 -1.23
N ALA A 91 -14.80 18.25 -1.84
CA ALA A 91 -15.44 16.96 -1.64
C ALA A 91 -15.39 16.54 -0.15
N SER A 92 -16.47 15.94 0.35
CA SER A 92 -16.53 15.38 1.70
C SER A 92 -15.70 14.10 1.83
N SER A 93 -15.35 13.71 3.06
CA SER A 93 -14.63 12.45 3.31
C SER A 93 -15.35 11.21 2.78
N VAL A 94 -16.70 11.24 2.72
CA VAL A 94 -17.51 10.16 2.14
C VAL A 94 -17.27 10.04 0.64
N ILE A 95 -17.21 11.17 -0.08
CA ILE A 95 -16.92 11.16 -1.53
C ILE A 95 -15.51 10.63 -1.79
N LEU A 96 -14.52 10.99 -0.96
CA LEU A 96 -13.16 10.46 -1.06
C LEU A 96 -13.09 8.95 -0.80
N LEU A 97 -13.88 8.46 0.15
CA LEU A 97 -14.03 7.02 0.42
C LEU A 97 -14.62 6.30 -0.80
N VAL A 98 -15.70 6.81 -1.39
CA VAL A 98 -16.31 6.22 -2.60
C VAL A 98 -15.33 6.25 -3.78
N ALA A 99 -14.60 7.35 -3.97
CA ALA A 99 -13.56 7.43 -4.99
C ALA A 99 -12.46 6.39 -4.75
N SER A 100 -12.08 6.15 -3.49
CA SER A 100 -11.12 5.11 -3.14
C SER A 100 -11.63 3.70 -3.45
N LEU A 101 -12.92 3.43 -3.31
CA LEU A 101 -13.50 2.14 -3.72
C LEU A 101 -13.49 2.00 -5.24
N GLY A 102 -13.79 3.07 -5.98
CA GLY A 102 -13.66 3.08 -7.44
C GLY A 102 -12.23 2.81 -7.90
N LEU A 103 -11.25 3.40 -7.22
CA LEU A 103 -9.82 3.13 -7.46
C LEU A 103 -9.43 1.69 -7.12
N LEU A 104 -9.95 1.13 -6.02
CA LEU A 104 -9.72 -0.26 -5.66
C LEU A 104 -10.14 -1.19 -6.80
N ILE A 105 -11.38 -1.05 -7.26
CA ILE A 105 -11.93 -1.86 -8.36
C ILE A 105 -11.10 -1.68 -9.63
N LEU A 106 -10.74 -0.44 -9.98
CA LEU A 106 -9.96 -0.15 -11.19
C LEU A 106 -8.55 -0.77 -11.17
N ILE A 107 -7.91 -0.88 -10.01
CA ILE A 107 -6.58 -1.48 -9.88
C ILE A 107 -6.67 -3.02 -9.88
N GLU A 108 -7.75 -3.58 -9.34
CA GLU A 108 -7.95 -5.04 -9.26
C GLU A 108 -8.57 -5.66 -10.53
N SER A 109 -9.15 -4.85 -11.42
CA SER A 109 -9.76 -5.29 -12.69
C SER A 109 -8.70 -5.55 -13.76
#